data_AF-A0A918T9J6-F1
#
_entry.id   AF-A0A918T9J6-F1
#
_cell.length_a   1.000
_cell.length_b   1.000
_cell.length_c   1.000
_cell.angle_alpha   90.00
_cell.angle_beta   90.00
_cell.angle_gamma   90.00
#
_symmetry.space_group_name_H-M   'P 1'
#
loop_
_entity.id
_entity.type
_entity.pdbx_description
1 polymer ?
#
loop_
_entity_poly.entity_id
_entity_poly.type
_entity_poly.pdbx_seq_one_letter_code
_entity_poly.pdbx_strand_id
1 'polypeptide(L)'
;MVTAGILVSGAAVPAAAAQAPGPADSPAGAMGAFLSSGDLGVSRINQLERWLGGRELRVGHTYLPGDLWSNIEGRPAFLAAWADWRTAKWDRMLVLNVPMLERNEAGLPDAEVRRQLQLGAAGYYDHHFRTLARRLVAAGALDTVVALGWEMNGTTYTSRCAPDPTAWKRYWNRIVTAMRSVPGQKFRFDFNPSRGLDAIPWTECYPGDDVVDIIGMDSYDQPAGADFDQHVTEPYGLQKQVDFAAEHGKEISYPEWGLFRNGDNPAYMRRMLEWIRRQKPLYHTITDYCPHGVWQCDDNPRSSRVFREMLYGEGTETPVDPVDPVDPTIPEPKPEPKPEPKPKPEPKPEPKPKPEPKPKPKPEPKPEPKPEPKPEPKPEPKPEPKPEPKPEPKPEPKPEPKPEPKPEPKPEPEPGSEPQPDCWKVELGEWVESWIGGSVCVPKEIGWKEALKGSWPF
;
A
#
# COMPACT_ATOMS: atom_id res chain seq x y z
N MET A 1 -27.60 64.58 38.06
CA MET A 1 -26.45 63.72 37.72
C MET A 1 -27.00 62.35 37.37
N VAL A 2 -26.70 61.91 36.16
CA VAL A 2 -27.21 60.71 35.50
C VAL A 2 -26.33 59.52 35.87
N THR A 3 -26.92 58.40 36.28
CA THR A 3 -26.29 57.09 36.17
C THR A 3 -27.31 56.15 35.55
N ALA A 4 -27.23 56.03 34.23
CA ALA A 4 -27.96 55.05 33.43
C ALA A 4 -27.24 53.70 33.54
N GLY A 5 -27.99 52.68 33.98
CA GLY A 5 -27.55 51.30 33.91
C GLY A 5 -27.67 50.79 32.48
N ILE A 6 -26.56 50.28 31.95
CA ILE A 6 -26.55 49.54 30.68
C ILE A 6 -26.53 48.05 31.02
N LEU A 7 -27.66 47.39 30.76
CA LEU A 7 -27.78 45.94 30.63
C LEU A 7 -27.05 45.52 29.34
N VAL A 8 -25.94 44.79 29.49
CA VAL A 8 -25.33 44.06 28.38
C VAL A 8 -25.89 42.64 28.43
N SER A 9 -26.84 42.36 27.54
CA SER A 9 -27.31 41.01 27.24
C SER A 9 -26.17 40.23 26.59
N GLY A 10 -25.61 39.26 27.30
CA GLY A 10 -24.68 38.30 26.73
C GLY A 10 -25.41 37.39 25.74
N ALA A 11 -25.10 37.53 24.44
CA ALA A 11 -25.47 36.54 23.45
C ALA A 11 -24.64 35.28 23.71
N ALA A 12 -25.29 34.21 24.16
CA ALA A 12 -24.68 32.88 24.22
C ALA A 12 -24.38 32.42 22.79
N VAL A 13 -23.09 32.28 22.48
CA VAL A 13 -22.63 31.54 21.29
C VAL A 13 -23.06 30.09 21.50
N PRO A 14 -23.81 29.45 20.58
CA PRO A 14 -24.11 28.04 20.74
C PRO A 14 -22.78 27.28 20.66
N ALA A 15 -22.46 26.56 21.73
CA ALA A 15 -21.38 25.59 21.73
C ALA A 15 -21.63 24.63 20.55
N ALA A 16 -20.66 24.54 19.65
CA ALA A 16 -20.66 23.54 18.60
C ALA A 16 -20.85 22.18 19.28
N ALA A 17 -21.99 21.55 19.04
CA ALA A 17 -22.25 20.19 19.49
C ALA A 17 -21.09 19.33 18.99
N ALA A 18 -20.33 18.76 19.92
CA ALA A 18 -19.36 17.73 19.61
C ALA A 18 -20.10 16.65 18.81
N GLN A 19 -19.71 16.48 17.56
CA GLN A 19 -20.24 15.40 16.73
C GLN A 19 -19.97 14.09 17.46
N ALA A 20 -21.04 13.37 17.75
CA ALA A 20 -20.97 12.05 18.36
C ALA A 20 -20.11 11.12 17.48
N PRO A 21 -19.33 10.20 18.07
CA PRO A 21 -18.62 9.21 17.28
C PRO A 21 -19.64 8.41 16.46
N GLY A 22 -19.37 8.28 15.16
CA GLY A 22 -20.21 7.51 14.24
C GLY A 22 -20.32 6.03 14.64
N PRO A 23 -21.26 5.29 14.02
CA PRO A 23 -21.56 3.91 14.41
C PRO A 23 -20.32 3.02 14.34
N ALA A 24 -20.18 2.20 15.38
CA ALA A 24 -19.03 1.37 15.68
C ALA A 24 -18.65 0.45 14.50
N ASP A 25 -17.33 0.35 14.33
CA ASP A 25 -16.65 -0.49 13.36
C ASP A 25 -17.22 -1.91 13.21
N SER A 26 -17.29 -2.36 11.96
CA SER A 26 -17.26 -3.79 11.66
C SER A 26 -16.09 -4.42 12.44
N PRO A 27 -16.30 -5.50 13.21
CA PRO A 27 -15.32 -6.04 14.14
C PRO A 27 -14.05 -6.64 13.50
N ALA A 28 -13.80 -6.44 12.20
CA ALA A 28 -12.72 -7.06 11.42
C ALA A 28 -11.78 -6.08 10.68
N GLY A 29 -11.78 -4.78 11.02
CA GLY A 29 -10.98 -3.78 10.30
C GLY A 29 -11.67 -3.22 9.06
N ALA A 30 -11.15 -2.14 8.48
CA ALA A 30 -11.70 -1.58 7.24
C ALA A 30 -11.36 -2.49 6.03
N MET A 31 -12.38 -2.89 5.27
CA MET A 31 -12.21 -3.77 4.11
C MET A 31 -12.11 -2.96 2.82
N GLY A 32 -11.23 -3.39 1.93
CA GLY A 32 -11.12 -2.90 0.56
C GLY A 32 -10.73 -4.00 -0.43
N ALA A 33 -10.40 -3.57 -1.64
CA ALA A 33 -9.86 -4.44 -2.67
C ALA A 33 -8.98 -3.64 -3.64
N PHE A 34 -7.96 -4.30 -4.20
CA PHE A 34 -7.33 -3.84 -5.42
C PHE A 34 -8.09 -4.39 -6.63
N LEU A 35 -8.67 -3.48 -7.43
CA LEU A 35 -9.53 -3.83 -8.57
C LEU A 35 -8.98 -3.36 -9.93
N SER A 36 -8.05 -2.42 -9.90
CA SER A 36 -7.22 -1.86 -10.99
C SER A 36 -6.61 -0.56 -10.46
N SER A 37 -5.52 -0.07 -11.07
CA SER A 37 -4.82 1.11 -10.54
C SER A 37 -5.54 2.43 -10.79
N GLY A 38 -6.23 2.61 -11.91
CA GLY A 38 -6.81 3.91 -12.31
C GLY A 38 -8.31 4.05 -12.02
N ASP A 39 -8.97 4.93 -12.78
CA ASP A 39 -10.41 5.19 -12.73
C ASP A 39 -11.26 3.92 -12.85
N LEU A 40 -10.75 2.93 -13.58
CA LEU A 40 -11.39 1.62 -13.69
C LEU A 40 -11.52 0.95 -12.32
N GLY A 41 -10.48 1.04 -11.48
CA GLY A 41 -10.48 0.53 -10.11
C GLY A 41 -11.57 1.19 -9.28
N VAL A 42 -11.63 2.52 -9.30
CA VAL A 42 -12.68 3.31 -8.63
C VAL A 42 -14.08 2.89 -9.12
N SER A 43 -14.27 2.73 -10.43
CA SER A 43 -15.56 2.34 -11.02
C SER A 43 -16.01 0.92 -10.64
N ARG A 44 -15.05 0.05 -10.31
CA ARG A 44 -15.28 -1.35 -9.92
C ARG A 44 -15.64 -1.50 -8.45
N ILE A 45 -15.29 -0.56 -7.58
CA ILE A 45 -15.64 -0.60 -6.15
C ILE A 45 -17.15 -0.80 -5.99
N ASN A 46 -17.97 0.06 -6.60
CA ASN A 46 -19.43 -0.04 -6.53
C ASN A 46 -19.98 -1.36 -7.11
N GLN A 47 -19.26 -1.99 -8.03
CA GLN A 47 -19.66 -3.28 -8.61
C GLN A 47 -19.38 -4.43 -7.63
N LEU A 48 -18.20 -4.40 -6.98
CA LEU A 48 -17.86 -5.36 -5.94
C LEU A 48 -18.77 -5.22 -4.71
N GLU A 49 -19.08 -4.00 -4.27
CA GLU A 49 -20.04 -3.76 -3.17
C GLU A 49 -21.41 -4.38 -3.47
N ARG A 50 -21.94 -4.19 -4.68
CA ARG A 50 -23.19 -4.83 -5.11
C ARG A 50 -23.09 -6.34 -5.11
N TRP A 51 -21.97 -6.89 -5.58
CA TRP A 51 -21.74 -8.34 -5.55
C TRP A 51 -21.69 -8.87 -4.11
N LEU A 52 -21.14 -8.11 -3.17
CA LEU A 52 -21.13 -8.40 -1.72
C LEU A 52 -22.45 -8.08 -0.99
N GLY A 53 -23.55 -7.89 -1.72
CA GLY A 53 -24.86 -7.64 -1.10
C GLY A 53 -25.00 -6.25 -0.50
N GLY A 54 -24.27 -5.26 -1.02
CA GLY A 54 -24.30 -3.88 -0.56
C GLY A 54 -23.31 -3.57 0.56
N ARG A 55 -22.40 -4.50 0.91
CA ARG A 55 -21.33 -4.21 1.86
C ARG A 55 -20.43 -3.13 1.30
N GLU A 56 -20.29 -2.03 2.04
CA GLU A 56 -19.43 -0.92 1.66
C GLU A 56 -17.94 -1.28 1.82
N LEU A 57 -17.16 -0.90 0.81
CA LEU A 57 -15.70 -0.92 0.85
C LEU A 57 -15.22 0.42 1.42
N ARG A 58 -14.60 0.37 2.60
CA ARG A 58 -14.04 1.57 3.24
C ARG A 58 -12.61 1.85 2.80
N VAL A 59 -11.94 0.90 2.15
CA VAL A 59 -10.56 1.10 1.67
C VAL A 59 -10.48 1.03 0.15
N GLY A 60 -10.01 2.12 -0.45
CA GLY A 60 -9.61 2.19 -1.84
C GLY A 60 -8.12 1.92 -1.92
N HIS A 61 -7.74 0.83 -2.59
CA HIS A 61 -6.35 0.40 -2.68
C HIS A 61 -5.88 0.39 -4.12
N THR A 62 -4.72 0.99 -4.36
CA THR A 62 -4.15 1.18 -5.69
C THR A 62 -2.63 1.31 -5.67
N TYR A 63 -2.01 1.28 -6.85
CA TYR A 63 -0.57 1.28 -7.07
C TYR A 63 -0.20 2.39 -8.04
N LEU A 64 0.86 3.11 -7.72
CA LEU A 64 1.53 3.94 -8.72
C LEU A 64 2.36 3.05 -9.66
N PRO A 65 2.32 3.30 -10.98
CA PRO A 65 3.26 2.65 -11.89
C PRO A 65 4.70 3.03 -11.54
N GLY A 66 5.56 2.02 -11.46
CA GLY A 66 6.95 2.17 -11.07
C GLY A 66 7.95 2.13 -12.22
N ASP A 67 7.51 2.24 -13.47
CA ASP A 67 8.38 2.21 -14.66
C ASP A 67 9.24 3.47 -14.79
N LEU A 68 8.67 4.64 -14.48
CA LEU A 68 9.32 5.96 -14.59
C LEU A 68 9.05 6.82 -13.35
N TRP A 69 10.00 7.67 -12.99
CA TRP A 69 9.81 8.63 -11.90
C TRP A 69 8.55 9.50 -12.04
N SER A 70 8.22 9.95 -13.25
CA SER A 70 7.03 10.77 -13.49
C SER A 70 5.71 10.07 -13.14
N ASN A 71 5.70 8.73 -13.13
CA ASN A 71 4.56 7.92 -12.70
C ASN A 71 4.54 7.74 -11.18
N ILE A 72 5.69 7.54 -10.55
CA ILE A 72 5.85 7.53 -9.08
C ILE A 72 5.49 8.88 -8.46
N GLU A 73 5.68 9.98 -9.19
CA GLU A 73 5.23 11.30 -8.75
C GLU A 73 3.70 11.44 -8.70
N GLY A 74 2.94 10.45 -9.19
CA GLY A 74 1.48 10.42 -9.19
C GLY A 74 0.89 11.44 -10.16
N ARG A 75 0.51 10.99 -11.36
CA ARG A 75 -0.09 11.89 -12.37
C ARG A 75 -1.36 12.53 -11.80
N PRO A 76 -1.60 13.86 -11.98
CA PRO A 76 -2.76 14.53 -11.38
C PRO A 76 -4.10 13.86 -11.68
N ALA A 77 -4.35 13.48 -12.94
CA ALA A 77 -5.57 12.80 -13.34
C ALA A 77 -5.77 11.46 -12.62
N PHE A 78 -4.69 10.68 -12.45
CA PHE A 78 -4.73 9.40 -11.73
C PHE A 78 -5.09 9.61 -10.26
N LEU A 79 -4.48 10.60 -9.60
CA LEU A 79 -4.73 10.85 -8.18
C LEU A 79 -6.12 11.46 -7.94
N ALA A 80 -6.64 12.26 -8.86
CA ALA A 80 -7.93 12.94 -8.73
C ALA A 80 -9.08 11.95 -8.50
N ALA A 81 -9.19 10.89 -9.31
CA ALA A 81 -10.28 9.92 -9.17
C ALA A 81 -10.29 9.22 -7.80
N TRP A 82 -9.10 8.87 -7.28
CA TRP A 82 -8.97 8.26 -5.96
C TRP A 82 -9.20 9.24 -4.82
N ALA A 83 -8.75 10.48 -4.97
CA ALA A 83 -8.99 11.53 -4.00
C ALA A 83 -10.47 11.91 -3.91
N ASP A 84 -11.17 12.01 -5.04
CA ASP A 84 -12.62 12.22 -5.10
C ASP A 84 -13.36 11.07 -4.41
N TRP A 85 -12.97 9.82 -4.68
CA TRP A 85 -13.56 8.66 -4.02
C TRP A 85 -13.33 8.67 -2.49
N ARG A 86 -12.11 8.99 -2.05
CA ARG A 86 -11.75 9.09 -0.63
C ARG A 86 -12.49 10.20 0.09
N THR A 87 -12.60 11.37 -0.52
CA THR A 87 -13.20 12.56 0.11
C THR A 87 -14.73 12.56 0.08
N ALA A 88 -15.34 11.72 -0.76
CA ALA A 88 -16.79 11.55 -0.82
C ALA A 88 -17.42 11.02 0.48
N LYS A 89 -16.67 10.31 1.33
CA LYS A 89 -17.12 9.88 2.67
C LYS A 89 -15.99 9.94 3.68
N TRP A 90 -16.27 10.45 4.87
CA TRP A 90 -15.26 10.74 5.89
C TRP A 90 -14.52 9.51 6.41
N ASP A 91 -15.19 8.35 6.46
CA ASP A 91 -14.70 7.08 7.00
C ASP A 91 -13.97 6.20 5.97
N ARG A 92 -13.82 6.68 4.73
CA ARG A 92 -13.00 6.00 3.72
C ARG A 92 -11.51 6.15 4.00
N MET A 93 -10.71 5.31 3.38
CA MET A 93 -9.26 5.34 3.45
C MET A 93 -8.69 5.10 2.06
N LEU A 94 -7.72 5.91 1.64
CA LEU A 94 -6.93 5.65 0.44
C LEU A 94 -5.62 5.01 0.87
N VAL A 95 -5.35 3.81 0.36
CA VAL A 95 -4.08 3.11 0.47
C VAL A 95 -3.40 3.15 -0.89
N LEU A 96 -2.18 3.69 -0.93
CA LEU A 96 -1.40 3.86 -2.15
C LEU A 96 -0.07 3.12 -2.02
N ASN A 97 0.12 2.08 -2.82
CA ASN A 97 1.41 1.42 -2.97
C ASN A 97 2.33 2.31 -3.82
N VAL A 98 3.47 2.70 -3.26
CA VAL A 98 4.42 3.65 -3.86
C VAL A 98 5.79 2.99 -4.01
N PRO A 99 6.30 2.81 -5.24
CA PRO A 99 7.66 2.32 -5.46
C PRO A 99 8.69 3.28 -4.87
N MET A 100 9.76 2.75 -4.29
CA MET A 100 10.90 3.56 -3.85
C MET A 100 11.82 3.92 -5.01
N LEU A 101 11.80 3.14 -6.09
CA LEU A 101 12.67 3.32 -7.26
C LEU A 101 11.85 3.12 -8.54
N GLU A 102 12.22 3.83 -9.60
CA GLU A 102 11.71 3.54 -10.93
C GLU A 102 12.26 2.21 -11.48
N ARG A 103 11.79 1.82 -12.67
CA ARG A 103 12.04 0.51 -13.27
C ARG A 103 11.73 -0.63 -12.29
N ASN A 104 10.65 -0.45 -11.51
CA ASN A 104 10.35 -1.25 -10.32
C ASN A 104 10.33 -2.76 -10.58
N GLU A 105 9.92 -3.21 -11.76
CA GLU A 105 9.84 -4.64 -12.13
C GLU A 105 10.81 -5.02 -13.25
N ALA A 106 11.83 -4.20 -13.53
CA ALA A 106 12.74 -4.41 -14.66
C ALA A 106 13.81 -5.50 -14.43
N GLY A 107 13.74 -6.26 -13.33
CA GLY A 107 14.69 -7.35 -13.04
C GLY A 107 16.15 -6.89 -12.91
N LEU A 108 16.39 -5.74 -12.27
CA LEU A 108 17.74 -5.16 -12.18
C LEU A 108 18.71 -6.03 -11.36
N PRO A 109 20.00 -6.10 -11.75
CA PRO A 109 21.01 -6.82 -10.97
C PRO A 109 21.30 -6.11 -9.64
N ASP A 110 21.74 -6.88 -8.65
CA ASP A 110 22.03 -6.39 -7.29
C ASP A 110 23.04 -5.24 -7.26
N ALA A 111 24.05 -5.24 -8.13
CA ALA A 111 25.00 -4.13 -8.21
C ALA A 111 24.32 -2.80 -8.55
N GLU A 112 23.34 -2.83 -9.45
CA GLU A 112 22.59 -1.63 -9.83
C GLU A 112 21.58 -1.26 -8.74
N VAL A 113 20.85 -2.21 -8.16
CA VAL A 113 19.93 -1.93 -7.05
C VAL A 113 20.68 -1.32 -5.86
N ARG A 114 21.83 -1.88 -5.47
CA ARG A 114 22.70 -1.31 -4.43
C ARG A 114 23.05 0.15 -4.73
N ARG A 115 23.49 0.44 -5.95
CA ARG A 115 23.85 1.81 -6.37
C ARG A 115 22.65 2.74 -6.26
N GLN A 116 21.47 2.31 -6.70
CA GLN A 116 20.23 3.09 -6.64
C GLN A 116 19.80 3.37 -5.20
N LEU A 117 19.86 2.37 -4.32
CA LEU A 117 19.59 2.54 -2.88
C LEU A 117 20.55 3.53 -2.23
N GLN A 118 21.84 3.49 -2.60
CA GLN A 118 22.84 4.43 -2.08
C GLN A 118 22.62 5.86 -2.57
N LEU A 119 22.21 6.06 -3.83
CA LEU A 119 21.80 7.37 -4.35
C LEU A 119 20.55 7.89 -3.64
N GLY A 120 19.58 7.01 -3.40
CA GLY A 120 18.39 7.32 -2.61
C GLY A 120 18.74 7.72 -1.17
N ALA A 121 19.60 6.95 -0.51
CA ALA A 121 20.09 7.25 0.84
C ALA A 121 20.86 8.58 0.90
N ALA A 122 21.55 8.95 -0.17
CA ALA A 122 22.20 10.25 -0.34
C ALA A 122 21.21 11.39 -0.67
N GLY A 123 19.94 11.08 -0.94
CA GLY A 123 18.88 12.07 -1.14
C GLY A 123 18.62 12.49 -2.58
N TYR A 124 19.18 11.78 -3.56
CA TYR A 124 19.07 12.19 -4.97
C TYR A 124 17.61 12.19 -5.46
N TYR A 125 16.77 11.31 -4.91
CA TYR A 125 15.38 11.09 -5.35
C TYR A 125 14.31 11.80 -4.50
N ASP A 126 14.69 12.50 -3.43
CA ASP A 126 13.78 13.20 -2.52
C ASP A 126 12.69 14.05 -3.19
N HIS A 127 13.07 14.71 -4.28
CA HIS A 127 12.21 15.65 -4.97
C HIS A 127 10.99 14.96 -5.58
N HIS A 128 11.12 13.71 -6.06
CA HIS A 128 9.99 12.94 -6.59
C HIS A 128 8.93 12.69 -5.51
N PHE A 129 9.35 12.32 -4.30
CA PHE A 129 8.42 12.06 -3.20
C PHE A 129 7.82 13.35 -2.62
N ARG A 130 8.56 14.46 -2.61
CA ARG A 130 7.97 15.79 -2.34
C ARG A 130 6.93 16.17 -3.38
N THR A 131 7.18 15.86 -4.65
CA THR A 131 6.21 16.10 -5.73
C THR A 131 4.95 15.26 -5.52
N LEU A 132 5.07 13.95 -5.27
CA LEU A 132 3.93 13.08 -4.96
C LEU A 132 3.13 13.62 -3.77
N ALA A 133 3.80 13.92 -2.66
CA ALA A 133 3.17 14.46 -1.46
C ALA A 133 2.39 15.76 -1.72
N ARG A 134 2.97 16.69 -2.49
CA ARG A 134 2.28 17.93 -2.89
C ARG A 134 1.05 17.65 -3.75
N ARG A 135 1.13 16.69 -4.68
CA ARG A 135 0.00 16.34 -5.56
C ARG A 135 -1.12 15.66 -4.77
N LEU A 136 -0.81 14.77 -3.83
CA LEU A 136 -1.79 14.15 -2.93
C LEU A 136 -2.50 15.20 -2.06
N VAL A 137 -1.73 16.11 -1.44
CA VAL A 137 -2.30 17.21 -0.65
C VAL A 137 -3.18 18.13 -1.52
N ALA A 138 -2.71 18.49 -2.72
CA ALA A 138 -3.46 19.34 -3.64
C ALA A 138 -4.76 18.68 -4.13
N ALA A 139 -4.78 17.35 -4.26
CA ALA A 139 -5.98 16.59 -4.60
C ALA A 139 -6.96 16.41 -3.41
N GLY A 140 -6.58 16.81 -2.19
CA GLY A 140 -7.39 16.61 -0.99
C GLY A 140 -7.22 15.24 -0.31
N ALA A 141 -6.35 14.37 -0.83
CA ALA A 141 -6.00 13.09 -0.25
C ALA A 141 -4.88 13.24 0.81
N LEU A 142 -5.11 14.11 1.80
CA LEU A 142 -4.09 14.51 2.79
C LEU A 142 -3.68 13.38 3.73
N ASP A 143 -4.55 12.40 3.94
CA ASP A 143 -4.45 11.33 4.95
C ASP A 143 -4.21 9.95 4.32
N THR A 144 -3.70 9.91 3.09
CA THR A 144 -3.33 8.67 2.39
C THR A 144 -2.40 7.80 3.24
N VAL A 145 -2.73 6.52 3.33
CA VAL A 145 -1.81 5.48 3.80
C VAL A 145 -0.89 5.12 2.65
N VAL A 146 0.41 5.26 2.86
CA VAL A 146 1.45 5.01 1.85
C VAL A 146 2.11 3.68 2.17
N ALA A 147 1.78 2.65 1.40
CA ALA A 147 2.50 1.37 1.41
C ALA A 147 3.76 1.53 0.55
N LEU A 148 4.80 2.09 1.16
CA LEU A 148 6.05 2.42 0.50
C LEU A 148 6.84 1.13 0.24
N GLY A 149 7.45 0.98 -0.94
CA GLY A 149 8.39 -0.10 -1.24
C GLY A 149 7.96 -1.50 -0.77
N TRP A 150 6.70 -1.86 -0.99
CA TRP A 150 6.11 -3.12 -0.52
C TRP A 150 6.90 -4.35 -0.98
N GLU A 151 6.73 -5.47 -0.28
CA GLU A 151 7.39 -6.76 -0.54
C GLU A 151 8.93 -6.66 -0.61
N MET A 152 9.52 -5.75 0.16
CA MET A 152 10.95 -5.44 0.10
C MET A 152 11.86 -6.63 0.44
N ASN A 153 11.34 -7.63 1.16
CA ASN A 153 12.09 -8.83 1.52
C ASN A 153 12.23 -9.85 0.39
N GLY A 154 11.54 -9.65 -0.73
CA GLY A 154 11.67 -10.48 -1.92
C GLY A 154 12.71 -9.97 -2.92
N THR A 155 12.66 -10.52 -4.15
CA THR A 155 13.57 -10.15 -5.25
C THR A 155 12.90 -9.48 -6.44
N THR A 156 11.57 -9.48 -6.48
CA THR A 156 10.76 -9.02 -7.63
C THR A 156 11.01 -7.57 -7.96
N TYR A 157 10.98 -6.71 -6.93
CA TYR A 157 11.01 -5.27 -7.11
C TYR A 157 12.43 -4.71 -7.03
N THR A 158 12.69 -3.57 -7.68
CA THR A 158 13.93 -2.81 -7.45
C THR A 158 13.92 -2.11 -6.09
N SER A 159 12.74 -1.88 -5.53
CA SER A 159 12.53 -1.40 -4.16
C SER A 159 12.95 -2.41 -3.08
N ARG A 160 13.45 -3.59 -3.44
CA ARG A 160 13.91 -4.62 -2.50
C ARG A 160 15.03 -4.15 -1.57
N CYS A 161 15.03 -4.69 -0.36
CA CYS A 161 15.92 -4.32 0.74
C CYS A 161 17.32 -4.95 0.63
N ALA A 162 17.40 -6.24 0.32
CA ALA A 162 18.63 -6.82 -0.19
C ALA A 162 18.86 -6.26 -1.60
N PRO A 163 20.05 -5.74 -1.92
CA PRO A 163 21.34 -6.18 -1.40
C PRO A 163 22.05 -5.16 -0.48
N ASP A 164 21.37 -4.11 -0.02
CA ASP A 164 21.95 -3.11 0.90
C ASP A 164 20.89 -2.61 1.90
N PRO A 165 20.57 -3.40 2.95
CA PRO A 165 19.58 -3.03 3.95
C PRO A 165 19.91 -1.72 4.69
N THR A 166 21.20 -1.36 4.77
CA THR A 166 21.63 -0.12 5.43
C THR A 166 21.25 1.09 4.58
N ALA A 167 21.54 1.06 3.28
CA ALA A 167 21.12 2.12 2.37
C ALA A 167 19.59 2.15 2.23
N TRP A 168 18.94 0.98 2.17
CA TRP A 168 17.47 0.89 2.07
C TRP A 168 16.78 1.61 3.23
N LYS A 169 17.15 1.31 4.48
CA LYS A 169 16.55 1.97 5.67
C LYS A 169 16.78 3.47 5.67
N ARG A 170 18.00 3.91 5.31
CA ARG A 170 18.29 5.35 5.18
C ARG A 170 17.42 5.98 4.11
N TYR A 171 17.26 5.34 2.97
CA TYR A 171 16.45 5.85 1.87
C TYR A 171 14.97 5.93 2.24
N TRP A 172 14.41 4.90 2.87
CA TRP A 172 13.05 4.93 3.42
C TRP A 172 12.84 6.16 4.31
N ASN A 173 13.76 6.41 5.25
CA ASN A 173 13.69 7.56 6.16
C ASN A 173 13.75 8.90 5.40
N ARG A 174 14.54 8.98 4.32
CA ARG A 174 14.60 10.17 3.45
C ARG A 174 13.25 10.41 2.76
N ILE A 175 12.63 9.37 2.22
CA ILE A 175 11.32 9.45 1.56
C ILE A 175 10.26 9.93 2.55
N VAL A 176 10.14 9.28 3.71
CA VAL A 176 9.17 9.65 4.76
C VAL A 176 9.38 11.10 5.19
N THR A 177 10.64 11.52 5.42
CA THR A 177 10.97 12.90 5.78
C THR A 177 10.58 13.89 4.67
N ALA A 178 10.89 13.55 3.42
CA ALA A 178 10.57 14.36 2.25
C ALA A 178 9.05 14.56 2.10
N MET A 179 8.26 13.50 2.22
CA MET A 179 6.80 13.57 2.16
C MET A 179 6.21 14.33 3.35
N ARG A 180 6.67 14.05 4.58
CA ARG A 180 6.21 14.72 5.80
C ARG A 180 6.56 16.21 5.85
N SER A 181 7.54 16.67 5.06
CA SER A 181 7.90 18.09 4.94
C SER A 181 6.87 18.94 4.20
N VAL A 182 5.91 18.32 3.50
CA VAL A 182 4.88 19.04 2.74
C VAL A 182 3.77 19.53 3.69
N PRO A 183 3.47 20.84 3.75
CA PRO A 183 2.42 21.35 4.61
C PRO A 183 1.05 20.76 4.32
N GLY A 184 0.27 20.48 5.37
CA GLY A 184 -1.10 19.94 5.26
C GLY A 184 -1.18 18.42 5.15
N GLN A 185 -0.06 17.73 4.95
CA GLN A 185 -0.03 16.27 4.93
C GLN A 185 -0.35 15.66 6.30
N LYS A 186 -1.02 14.51 6.29
CA LYS A 186 -1.32 13.65 7.43
C LYS A 186 -1.12 12.18 7.06
N PHE A 187 -0.13 11.91 6.21
CA PHE A 187 0.14 10.58 5.70
C PHE A 187 0.56 9.63 6.82
N ARG A 188 0.15 8.37 6.67
CA ARG A 188 0.66 7.25 7.47
C ARG A 188 1.48 6.33 6.56
N PHE A 189 2.58 5.79 7.07
CA PHE A 189 3.47 4.92 6.33
C PHE A 189 3.32 3.48 6.79
N ASP A 190 2.98 2.61 5.84
CA ASP A 190 2.80 1.18 6.04
C ASP A 190 4.07 0.43 5.60
N PHE A 191 4.74 -0.21 6.57
CA PHE A 191 5.86 -1.09 6.32
C PHE A 191 5.33 -2.48 5.96
N ASN A 192 5.32 -2.79 4.66
CA ASN A 192 4.56 -3.90 4.11
C ASN A 192 5.45 -4.99 3.46
N PRO A 193 5.96 -5.97 4.20
CA PRO A 193 6.70 -7.11 3.65
C PRO A 193 5.78 -8.19 3.07
N SER A 194 6.36 -9.09 2.26
CA SER A 194 5.73 -10.38 1.94
C SER A 194 5.84 -11.32 3.13
N ARG A 195 4.83 -12.17 3.32
CA ARG A 195 4.82 -13.20 4.36
C ARG A 195 5.97 -14.19 4.21
N GLY A 196 6.65 -14.43 5.33
CA GLY A 196 7.75 -15.39 5.43
C GLY A 196 9.13 -14.76 5.21
N LEU A 197 10.14 -15.61 5.08
CA LEU A 197 11.54 -15.19 4.91
C LEU A 197 11.78 -14.52 3.55
N ASP A 198 11.26 -15.12 2.47
CA ASP A 198 11.64 -14.86 1.08
C ASP A 198 13.18 -14.78 0.89
N ALA A 199 13.75 -13.63 0.53
CA ALA A 199 15.19 -13.47 0.28
C ALA A 199 15.97 -12.96 1.51
N ILE A 200 15.34 -12.23 2.41
CA ILE A 200 15.94 -11.65 3.62
C ILE A 200 14.88 -11.53 4.72
N PRO A 201 15.18 -11.78 6.01
CA PRO A 201 14.25 -11.50 7.08
C PRO A 201 13.71 -10.07 6.99
N TRP A 202 12.40 -9.90 6.82
CA TRP A 202 11.84 -8.55 6.67
C TRP A 202 12.12 -7.65 7.88
N THR A 203 12.32 -8.22 9.07
CA THR A 203 12.69 -7.46 10.27
C THR A 203 14.05 -6.77 10.15
N GLU A 204 14.98 -7.29 9.33
CA GLU A 204 16.29 -6.65 9.09
C GLU A 204 16.16 -5.33 8.31
N CYS A 205 15.06 -5.20 7.56
CA CYS A 205 14.71 -4.05 6.75
C CYS A 205 13.91 -3.01 7.52
N TYR A 206 13.44 -3.29 8.73
CA TYR A 206 12.61 -2.36 9.50
C TYR A 206 13.34 -1.02 9.74
N PRO A 207 12.80 0.12 9.27
CA PRO A 207 13.54 1.38 9.23
C PRO A 207 13.46 2.21 10.53
N GLY A 208 12.53 1.88 11.43
CA GLY A 208 12.40 2.50 12.76
C GLY A 208 10.97 2.94 13.11
N ASP A 209 10.69 3.03 14.41
CA ASP A 209 9.36 3.40 14.93
C ASP A 209 8.94 4.83 14.63
N ASP A 210 9.89 5.72 14.36
CA ASP A 210 9.65 7.14 14.10
C ASP A 210 9.12 7.40 12.68
N VAL A 211 9.38 6.48 11.75
CA VAL A 211 9.02 6.60 10.34
C VAL A 211 7.98 5.59 9.85
N VAL A 212 7.63 4.60 10.69
CA VAL A 212 6.59 3.60 10.39
C VAL A 212 5.39 3.83 11.30
N ASP A 213 4.21 3.91 10.70
CA ASP A 213 2.94 4.10 11.41
C ASP A 213 2.16 2.77 11.52
N ILE A 214 2.28 1.90 10.51
CA ILE A 214 1.55 0.64 10.40
C ILE A 214 2.52 -0.48 9.98
N ILE A 215 2.35 -1.68 10.53
CA ILE A 215 3.09 -2.88 10.09
C ILE A 215 2.17 -3.77 9.28
N GLY A 216 2.29 -3.70 7.96
CA GLY A 216 1.54 -4.52 7.02
C GLY A 216 2.11 -5.91 6.83
N MET A 217 1.43 -6.67 5.97
CA MET A 217 1.89 -7.97 5.48
C MET A 217 1.09 -8.37 4.24
N ASP A 218 1.80 -8.69 3.16
CA ASP A 218 1.21 -9.30 1.97
C ASP A 218 1.20 -10.83 2.11
N SER A 219 0.04 -11.46 1.89
CA SER A 219 -0.12 -12.90 2.11
C SER A 219 -1.03 -13.57 1.08
N TYR A 220 -0.43 -14.45 0.30
CA TYR A 220 -1.12 -15.34 -0.65
C TYR A 220 -1.09 -16.80 -0.17
N ASP A 221 -1.91 -17.68 -0.72
CA ASP A 221 -1.91 -19.10 -0.36
C ASP A 221 -0.77 -19.90 -1.03
N GLN A 222 0.46 -19.55 -0.63
CA GLN A 222 1.70 -20.15 -1.11
C GLN A 222 2.67 -20.48 0.04
N PRO A 223 3.61 -21.41 -0.14
CA PRO A 223 3.84 -22.25 -1.32
C PRO A 223 2.73 -23.29 -1.55
N ALA A 224 2.79 -23.96 -2.71
CA ALA A 224 1.82 -25.00 -3.04
C ALA A 224 1.81 -26.13 -2.00
N GLY A 225 0.63 -26.54 -1.56
CA GLY A 225 0.42 -27.58 -0.56
C GLY A 225 0.56 -27.14 0.90
N ALA A 226 0.92 -25.88 1.17
CA ALA A 226 0.96 -25.34 2.52
C ALA A 226 -0.47 -25.14 3.08
N ASP A 227 -0.66 -25.48 4.35
CA ASP A 227 -1.88 -25.16 5.07
C ASP A 227 -1.82 -23.77 5.73
N PHE A 228 -2.98 -23.27 6.17
CA PHE A 228 -3.03 -21.94 6.78
C PHE A 228 -2.28 -21.86 8.12
N ASP A 229 -2.22 -22.94 8.89
CA ASP A 229 -1.53 -22.94 10.19
C ASP A 229 -0.01 -22.80 10.01
N GLN A 230 0.53 -23.32 8.90
CA GLN A 230 1.91 -23.07 8.49
C GLN A 230 2.15 -21.60 8.16
N HIS A 231 1.25 -20.93 7.42
CA HIS A 231 1.38 -19.48 7.13
C HIS A 231 1.40 -18.63 8.40
N VAL A 232 0.72 -19.09 9.47
CA VAL A 232 0.71 -18.42 10.76
C VAL A 232 2.02 -18.62 11.51
N THR A 233 2.51 -19.86 11.55
CA THR A 233 3.57 -20.30 12.48
C THR A 233 4.97 -20.31 11.89
N GLU A 234 5.12 -20.22 10.57
CA GLU A 234 6.42 -20.16 9.94
C GLU A 234 7.24 -18.94 10.40
N PRO A 235 8.58 -19.01 10.34
CA PRO A 235 9.42 -17.86 10.59
C PRO A 235 9.01 -16.69 9.70
N TYR A 236 8.87 -15.51 10.31
CA TYR A 236 8.47 -14.28 9.61
C TYR A 236 7.05 -14.33 9.00
N GLY A 237 6.22 -15.30 9.44
CA GLY A 237 4.82 -15.47 9.05
C GLY A 237 3.83 -14.54 9.75
N LEU A 238 2.53 -14.84 9.66
CA LEU A 238 1.45 -13.96 10.16
C LEU A 238 1.53 -13.70 11.67
N GLN A 239 1.85 -14.71 12.48
CA GLN A 239 1.97 -14.49 13.92
C GLN A 239 3.16 -13.59 14.24
N LYS A 240 4.28 -13.76 13.52
CA LYS A 240 5.47 -12.93 13.74
C LYS A 240 5.20 -11.46 13.42
N GLN A 241 4.40 -11.16 12.40
CA GLN A 241 3.94 -9.79 12.13
C GLN A 241 3.18 -9.20 13.31
N VAL A 242 2.17 -9.93 13.82
CA VAL A 242 1.32 -9.46 14.94
C VAL A 242 2.16 -9.20 16.18
N ASP A 243 3.06 -10.13 16.52
CA ASP A 243 3.91 -10.00 17.69
C ASP A 243 4.88 -8.82 17.55
N PHE A 244 5.46 -8.64 16.35
CA PHE A 244 6.37 -7.53 16.07
C PHE A 244 5.63 -6.18 16.11
N ALA A 245 4.43 -6.09 15.55
CA ALA A 245 3.62 -4.87 15.65
C ALA A 245 3.27 -4.52 17.10
N ALA A 246 2.92 -5.52 17.92
CA ALA A 246 2.67 -5.32 19.34
C ALA A 246 3.93 -4.86 20.10
N GLU A 247 5.09 -5.45 19.81
CA GLU A 247 6.40 -5.04 20.38
C GLU A 247 6.73 -3.57 20.08
N HIS A 248 6.39 -3.12 18.87
CA HIS A 248 6.64 -1.76 18.38
C HIS A 248 5.47 -0.78 18.63
N GLY A 249 4.38 -1.23 19.26
CA GLY A 249 3.20 -0.41 19.54
C GLY A 249 2.50 0.11 18.28
N LYS A 250 2.47 -0.69 17.21
CA LYS A 250 1.89 -0.32 15.90
C LYS A 250 0.60 -1.09 15.62
N GLU A 251 -0.26 -0.48 14.82
CA GLU A 251 -1.39 -1.18 14.20
C GLU A 251 -0.87 -2.13 13.10
N ILE A 252 -1.65 -3.16 12.78
CA ILE A 252 -1.37 -4.07 11.67
C ILE A 252 -2.31 -3.81 10.49
N SER A 253 -1.87 -4.17 9.30
CA SER A 253 -2.70 -4.22 8.08
C SER A 253 -2.44 -5.49 7.27
N TYR A 254 -3.30 -5.75 6.29
CA TYR A 254 -3.06 -6.74 5.23
C TYR A 254 -3.31 -6.07 3.87
N PRO A 255 -2.32 -5.33 3.34
CA PRO A 255 -2.48 -4.57 2.11
C PRO A 255 -2.71 -5.47 0.89
N GLU A 256 -2.17 -6.68 0.89
CA GLU A 256 -2.50 -7.67 -0.13
C GLU A 256 -2.77 -9.03 0.49
N TRP A 257 -3.88 -9.63 0.09
CA TRP A 257 -4.07 -11.06 0.27
C TRP A 257 -4.97 -11.63 -0.80
N GLY A 258 -4.81 -12.92 -1.08
CA GLY A 258 -5.59 -13.59 -2.11
C GLY A 258 -5.16 -15.03 -2.35
N LEU A 259 -5.68 -15.61 -3.42
CA LEU A 259 -5.27 -16.92 -3.91
C LEU A 259 -4.01 -16.81 -4.76
N PHE A 260 -3.33 -17.90 -5.02
CA PHE A 260 -2.19 -17.97 -5.93
C PHE A 260 -1.89 -19.41 -6.31
N ARG A 261 -0.96 -20.08 -5.61
CA ARG A 261 -0.37 -21.35 -6.07
C ARG A 261 -1.22 -22.57 -5.76
N ASN A 262 -2.22 -22.45 -4.88
CA ASN A 262 -3.15 -23.53 -4.56
C ASN A 262 -4.48 -23.44 -5.31
N GLY A 263 -4.63 -22.48 -6.24
CA GLY A 263 -5.82 -22.31 -7.07
C GLY A 263 -7.07 -21.98 -6.26
N ASP A 264 -8.23 -22.52 -6.67
CA ASP A 264 -9.50 -22.31 -5.97
C ASP A 264 -9.51 -22.96 -4.58
N ASN A 265 -9.07 -22.19 -3.57
CA ASN A 265 -8.82 -22.63 -2.21
C ASN A 265 -9.79 -22.00 -1.16
N PRO A 266 -11.01 -22.55 -1.02
CA PRO A 266 -12.00 -22.05 -0.07
C PRO A 266 -11.59 -22.22 1.40
N ALA A 267 -10.62 -23.11 1.70
CA ALA A 267 -10.11 -23.29 3.06
C ALA A 267 -9.24 -22.10 3.47
N TYR A 268 -8.32 -21.66 2.59
CA TYR A 268 -7.51 -20.47 2.82
C TYR A 268 -8.37 -19.23 3.01
N MET A 269 -9.34 -18.99 2.11
CA MET A 269 -10.24 -17.83 2.21
C MET A 269 -10.93 -17.74 3.56
N ARG A 270 -11.51 -18.85 4.03
CA ARG A 270 -12.19 -18.88 5.34
C ARG A 270 -11.22 -18.58 6.48
N ARG A 271 -10.08 -19.27 6.51
CA ARG A 271 -9.09 -19.14 7.59
C ARG A 271 -8.44 -17.75 7.63
N MET A 272 -8.20 -17.13 6.47
CA MET A 272 -7.67 -15.76 6.39
C MET A 272 -8.70 -14.74 6.89
N LEU A 273 -9.98 -14.84 6.49
CA LEU A 273 -11.04 -13.97 7.01
C LEU A 273 -11.28 -14.15 8.51
N GLU A 274 -11.19 -15.39 9.03
CA GLU A 274 -11.22 -15.65 10.47
C GLU A 274 -10.03 -15.03 11.21
N TRP A 275 -8.83 -15.12 10.63
CA TRP A 275 -7.63 -14.48 11.14
C TRP A 275 -7.80 -12.95 11.20
N ILE A 276 -8.22 -12.32 10.09
CA ILE A 276 -8.47 -10.88 10.01
C ILE A 276 -9.50 -10.45 11.07
N ARG A 277 -10.62 -11.17 11.20
CA ARG A 277 -11.64 -10.89 12.23
C ARG A 277 -11.08 -10.98 13.66
N ARG A 278 -10.17 -11.92 13.91
CA ARG A 278 -9.53 -12.09 15.22
C ARG A 278 -8.53 -10.98 15.53
N GLN A 279 -7.67 -10.64 14.56
CA GLN A 279 -6.59 -9.68 14.78
C GLN A 279 -7.03 -8.22 14.65
N LYS A 280 -8.17 -7.96 13.98
CA LYS A 280 -8.76 -6.63 13.82
C LYS A 280 -7.75 -5.61 13.27
N PRO A 281 -7.18 -5.86 12.08
CA PRO A 281 -6.25 -4.92 11.47
C PRO A 281 -6.91 -3.55 11.25
N LEU A 282 -6.10 -2.50 11.14
CA LEU A 282 -6.58 -1.19 10.72
C LEU A 282 -7.33 -1.29 9.38
N TYR A 283 -6.75 -2.03 8.43
CA TYR A 283 -7.40 -2.39 7.18
C TYR A 283 -6.90 -3.70 6.59
N HIS A 284 -7.67 -4.25 5.65
CA HIS A 284 -7.24 -5.33 4.78
C HIS A 284 -7.85 -5.18 3.38
N THR A 285 -7.12 -5.63 2.36
CA THR A 285 -7.51 -5.47 0.96
C THR A 285 -7.26 -6.77 0.19
N ILE A 286 -8.30 -7.29 -0.46
CA ILE A 286 -8.16 -8.46 -1.33
C ILE A 286 -7.64 -8.05 -2.71
N THR A 287 -6.67 -8.78 -3.24
CA THR A 287 -6.14 -8.57 -4.59
C THR A 287 -7.00 -9.30 -5.60
N ASP A 288 -7.78 -8.57 -6.40
CA ASP A 288 -8.83 -9.17 -7.22
C ASP A 288 -8.56 -9.07 -8.74
N TYR A 289 -7.76 -10.01 -9.21
CA TYR A 289 -7.59 -10.39 -10.63
C TYR A 289 -7.03 -11.81 -10.69
N CYS A 290 -7.14 -12.54 -11.80
CA CYS A 290 -6.62 -13.90 -11.86
C CYS A 290 -5.09 -13.98 -11.73
N PRO A 291 -4.53 -14.93 -10.95
CA PRO A 291 -5.21 -16.05 -10.28
C PRO A 291 -5.71 -15.75 -8.85
N HIS A 292 -5.52 -14.52 -8.36
CA HIS A 292 -5.69 -14.15 -6.96
C HIS A 292 -7.12 -13.90 -6.51
N GLY A 293 -7.92 -13.35 -7.43
CA GLY A 293 -9.22 -12.79 -7.15
C GLY A 293 -10.32 -13.81 -6.91
N VAL A 294 -11.43 -13.29 -6.41
CA VAL A 294 -12.66 -14.02 -6.08
C VAL A 294 -13.88 -13.44 -6.78
N TRP A 295 -13.79 -12.23 -7.33
CA TRP A 295 -14.87 -11.58 -8.05
C TRP A 295 -14.56 -11.44 -9.54
N GLN A 296 -13.39 -10.93 -9.89
CA GLN A 296 -12.97 -10.82 -11.30
C GLN A 296 -12.32 -12.09 -11.86
N CYS A 297 -12.13 -13.12 -11.03
CA CYS A 297 -11.54 -14.38 -11.47
C CYS A 297 -12.53 -15.53 -11.42
N ASP A 298 -12.96 -15.99 -12.59
CA ASP A 298 -13.93 -17.09 -12.73
C ASP A 298 -13.34 -18.46 -12.36
N ASP A 299 -12.01 -18.59 -12.30
CA ASP A 299 -11.31 -19.83 -11.96
C ASP A 299 -11.45 -20.24 -10.48
N ASN A 300 -12.00 -19.36 -9.63
CA ASN A 300 -12.04 -19.52 -8.18
C ASN A 300 -13.47 -19.64 -7.57
N PRO A 301 -14.42 -20.39 -8.18
CA PRO A 301 -15.84 -20.31 -7.83
C PRO A 301 -16.20 -20.78 -6.41
N ARG A 302 -15.43 -21.70 -5.81
CA ARG A 302 -15.68 -22.14 -4.42
C ARG A 302 -15.19 -21.10 -3.43
N SER A 303 -14.04 -20.48 -3.71
CA SER A 303 -13.47 -19.39 -2.93
C SER A 303 -14.33 -18.13 -2.99
N SER A 304 -14.84 -17.79 -4.17
CA SER A 304 -15.85 -16.74 -4.38
C SER A 304 -17.06 -16.92 -3.49
N ARG A 305 -17.56 -18.16 -3.40
CA ARG A 305 -18.71 -18.49 -2.55
C ARG A 305 -18.40 -18.24 -1.06
N VAL A 306 -17.26 -18.74 -0.57
CA VAL A 306 -16.85 -18.54 0.82
C VAL A 306 -16.65 -17.06 1.13
N PHE A 307 -15.93 -16.34 0.27
CA PHE A 307 -15.66 -14.92 0.45
C PHE A 307 -16.96 -14.12 0.51
N ARG A 308 -17.87 -14.38 -0.43
CA ARG A 308 -19.19 -13.76 -0.44
C ARG A 308 -19.99 -14.14 0.80
N GLU A 309 -20.16 -15.42 1.13
CA GLU A 309 -20.92 -15.87 2.31
C GLU A 309 -20.44 -15.24 3.63
N MET A 310 -19.13 -15.07 3.79
CA MET A 310 -18.55 -14.52 5.03
C MET A 310 -18.61 -13.00 5.12
N LEU A 311 -18.80 -12.30 4.01
CA LEU A 311 -18.83 -10.84 3.95
C LEU A 311 -20.17 -10.26 3.50
N TYR A 312 -21.10 -11.11 3.05
CA TYR A 312 -22.42 -10.69 2.59
C TYR A 312 -23.21 -10.03 3.72
N GLY A 313 -23.62 -8.78 3.51
CA GLY A 313 -24.64 -8.15 4.35
C GLY A 313 -24.29 -7.88 5.82
N GLU A 314 -23.03 -7.98 6.25
CA GLU A 314 -22.64 -7.38 7.55
C GLU A 314 -22.68 -5.85 7.39
N GLY A 315 -23.81 -5.23 7.73
CA GLY A 315 -24.01 -3.79 7.65
C GLY A 315 -25.44 -3.32 7.42
N THR A 316 -26.39 -4.22 7.13
CA THR A 316 -27.81 -3.85 7.15
C THR A 316 -28.41 -4.28 8.49
N GLU A 317 -28.39 -3.39 9.49
CA GLU A 317 -29.58 -3.33 10.35
C GLU A 317 -30.74 -3.09 9.39
N THR A 318 -31.57 -4.09 9.18
CA THR A 318 -32.82 -3.93 8.44
C THR A 318 -33.58 -2.76 9.04
N PRO A 319 -33.90 -1.70 8.28
CA PRO A 319 -34.97 -0.80 8.69
C PRO A 319 -36.22 -1.67 8.86
N VAL A 320 -36.72 -1.78 10.08
CA VAL A 320 -38.10 -2.20 10.29
C VAL A 320 -38.96 -1.09 9.71
N ASP A 321 -39.35 -1.26 8.44
CA ASP A 321 -40.31 -0.37 7.82
C ASP A 321 -41.62 -0.42 8.63
N PRO A 322 -42.30 0.73 8.81
CA PRO A 322 -43.53 0.80 9.59
C PRO A 322 -44.61 -0.01 8.89
N VAL A 323 -45.19 -0.97 9.62
CA VAL A 323 -46.36 -1.70 9.17
C VAL A 323 -47.55 -0.75 9.17
N ASP A 324 -48.07 -0.40 7.99
CA ASP A 324 -49.39 0.20 7.81
C ASP A 324 -50.28 -0.73 6.96
N PRO A 325 -51.61 -0.63 7.13
CA PRO A 325 -52.48 -1.79 7.30
C PRO A 325 -53.02 -2.37 5.99
N VAL A 326 -53.07 -3.69 5.89
CA VAL A 326 -53.64 -4.40 4.74
C VAL A 326 -55.14 -4.64 4.94
N ASP A 327 -55.95 -4.06 4.06
CA ASP A 327 -57.37 -4.36 3.85
C ASP A 327 -57.50 -5.72 3.12
N PRO A 328 -58.45 -6.62 3.48
CA PRO A 328 -58.38 -8.02 3.13
C PRO A 328 -59.25 -8.33 1.90
N THR A 329 -58.71 -8.95 0.86
CA THR A 329 -59.48 -9.78 -0.09
C THR A 329 -58.59 -10.44 -1.15
N ILE A 330 -57.93 -11.55 -0.82
CA ILE A 330 -57.60 -12.61 -1.81
C ILE A 330 -57.71 -13.97 -1.10
N PRO A 331 -58.51 -14.93 -1.60
CA PRO A 331 -58.75 -16.21 -0.94
C PRO A 331 -57.57 -17.20 -1.06
N GLU A 332 -57.31 -17.91 0.03
CA GLU A 332 -56.26 -18.93 0.21
C GLU A 332 -56.39 -20.12 -0.77
N PRO A 333 -55.27 -20.64 -1.32
CA PRO A 333 -55.26 -21.96 -1.93
C PRO A 333 -55.19 -23.07 -0.88
N LYS A 334 -56.00 -24.12 -1.12
CA LYS A 334 -56.10 -25.37 -0.33
C LYS A 334 -54.74 -26.03 -0.09
N PRO A 335 -54.49 -26.62 1.11
CA PRO A 335 -53.27 -27.35 1.40
C PRO A 335 -53.23 -28.71 0.68
N GLU A 336 -52.09 -29.02 0.05
CA GLU A 336 -51.76 -30.34 -0.47
C GLU A 336 -51.52 -31.36 0.68
N PRO A 337 -51.80 -32.66 0.46
CA PRO A 337 -51.67 -33.68 1.49
C PRO A 337 -50.22 -34.00 1.85
N LYS A 338 -49.94 -34.08 3.16
CA LYS A 338 -48.67 -34.52 3.75
C LYS A 338 -48.28 -35.93 3.27
N PRO A 339 -47.01 -36.17 2.88
CA PRO A 339 -46.51 -37.52 2.69
C PRO A 339 -46.33 -38.24 4.04
N GLU A 340 -46.70 -39.51 4.08
CA GLU A 340 -46.56 -40.41 5.23
C GLU A 340 -45.08 -40.65 5.61
N PRO A 341 -44.77 -40.83 6.91
CA PRO A 341 -43.41 -41.09 7.37
C PRO A 341 -42.97 -42.52 7.01
N LYS A 342 -41.84 -42.63 6.28
CA LYS A 342 -41.14 -43.90 6.04
C LYS A 342 -40.63 -44.51 7.36
N PRO A 343 -40.61 -45.85 7.48
CA PRO A 343 -40.16 -46.53 8.71
C PRO A 343 -38.68 -46.30 9.01
N LYS A 344 -38.37 -46.13 10.31
CA LYS A 344 -37.01 -45.99 10.86
C LYS A 344 -36.15 -47.22 10.50
N PRO A 345 -34.89 -47.03 10.06
CA PRO A 345 -33.94 -48.13 9.97
C PRO A 345 -33.59 -48.67 11.36
N GLU A 346 -33.49 -50.00 11.48
CA GLU A 346 -33.00 -50.69 12.66
C GLU A 346 -31.55 -50.29 13.01
N PRO A 347 -31.18 -50.27 14.30
CA PRO A 347 -29.84 -49.92 14.73
C PRO A 347 -28.81 -50.97 14.27
N LYS A 348 -27.77 -50.52 13.57
CA LYS A 348 -26.59 -51.34 13.26
C LYS A 348 -25.85 -51.70 14.57
N PRO A 349 -25.30 -52.92 14.68
CA PRO A 349 -24.55 -53.34 15.86
C PRO A 349 -23.28 -52.51 16.04
N GLU A 350 -23.01 -52.15 17.30
CA GLU A 350 -21.83 -51.39 17.72
C GLU A 350 -20.53 -52.11 17.33
N PRO A 351 -19.51 -51.39 16.83
CA PRO A 351 -18.21 -51.97 16.59
C PRO A 351 -17.52 -52.30 17.91
N LYS A 352 -17.06 -53.55 18.04
CA LYS A 352 -16.23 -54.03 19.16
C LYS A 352 -15.01 -53.11 19.35
N PRO A 353 -14.64 -52.78 20.60
CA PRO A 353 -13.48 -51.94 20.88
C PRO A 353 -12.20 -52.59 20.34
N LYS A 354 -11.42 -51.79 19.61
CA LYS A 354 -10.06 -52.16 19.18
C LYS A 354 -9.18 -52.38 20.42
N PRO A 355 -8.24 -53.35 20.40
CA PRO A 355 -7.27 -53.52 21.48
C PRO A 355 -6.46 -52.25 21.70
N GLU A 356 -6.33 -51.83 22.96
CA GLU A 356 -5.45 -50.74 23.34
C GLU A 356 -4.00 -51.04 22.89
N PRO A 357 -3.33 -50.07 22.23
CA PRO A 357 -1.92 -50.23 21.90
C PRO A 357 -1.10 -50.28 23.20
N LYS A 358 -0.29 -51.35 23.34
CA LYS A 358 0.68 -51.48 24.44
C LYS A 358 1.52 -50.21 24.58
N PRO A 359 1.76 -49.71 25.80
CA PRO A 359 2.57 -48.52 26.01
C PRO A 359 3.96 -48.72 25.41
N LYS A 360 4.36 -47.78 24.54
CA LYS A 360 5.74 -47.69 24.05
C LYS A 360 6.68 -47.50 25.26
N PRO A 361 7.85 -48.16 25.27
CA PRO A 361 8.85 -47.95 26.33
C PRO A 361 9.23 -46.46 26.41
N LYS A 362 9.26 -45.96 27.65
CA LYS A 362 9.72 -44.60 27.99
C LYS A 362 11.10 -44.38 27.36
N PRO A 363 11.32 -43.27 26.63
CA PRO A 363 12.66 -42.88 26.21
C PRO A 363 13.55 -42.77 27.45
N GLU A 364 14.72 -43.40 27.42
CA GLU A 364 15.76 -43.17 28.42
C GLU A 364 16.07 -41.67 28.51
N PRO A 365 16.26 -41.12 29.72
CA PRO A 365 16.60 -39.72 29.88
C PRO A 365 17.92 -39.43 29.17
N LYS A 366 17.90 -38.45 28.26
CA LYS A 366 19.12 -37.90 27.65
C LYS A 366 20.07 -37.45 28.77
N PRO A 367 21.38 -37.69 28.63
CA PRO A 367 22.37 -37.18 29.56
C PRO A 367 22.22 -35.66 29.72
N GLU A 368 22.19 -35.18 30.95
CA GLU A 368 22.24 -33.75 31.24
C GLU A 368 23.47 -33.14 30.57
N PRO A 369 23.33 -32.02 29.83
CA PRO A 369 24.47 -31.32 29.29
C PRO A 369 25.36 -30.85 30.45
N LYS A 370 26.66 -31.21 30.38
CA LYS A 370 27.67 -30.69 31.30
C LYS A 370 27.60 -29.15 31.32
N PRO A 371 27.75 -28.52 32.49
CA PRO A 371 27.78 -27.06 32.59
C PRO A 371 28.86 -26.51 31.66
N GLU A 372 28.49 -25.58 30.79
CA GLU A 372 29.45 -24.81 30.02
C GLU A 372 30.38 -24.05 30.98
N PRO A 373 31.70 -24.03 30.72
CA PRO A 373 32.62 -23.26 31.53
C PRO A 373 32.23 -21.77 31.48
N LYS A 374 32.10 -21.16 32.67
CA LYS A 374 31.89 -19.72 32.81
C LYS A 374 32.92 -18.96 31.95
N PRO A 375 32.49 -17.97 31.14
CA PRO A 375 33.41 -17.11 30.43
C PRO A 375 34.36 -16.46 31.44
N GLU A 376 35.67 -16.56 31.20
CA GLU A 376 36.65 -15.79 31.95
C GLU A 376 36.31 -14.29 31.81
N PRO A 377 36.39 -13.51 32.90
CA PRO A 377 36.15 -12.08 32.85
C PRO A 377 37.13 -11.43 31.86
N LYS A 378 36.58 -10.75 30.84
CA LYS A 378 37.36 -9.91 29.94
C LYS A 378 38.17 -8.91 30.76
N PRO A 379 39.46 -8.70 30.45
CA PRO A 379 40.27 -7.66 31.09
C PRO A 379 39.58 -6.30 30.96
N GLU A 380 39.51 -5.57 32.08
CA GLU A 380 39.04 -4.19 32.09
C GLU A 380 39.85 -3.37 31.05
N PRO A 381 39.19 -2.59 30.19
CA PRO A 381 39.89 -1.72 29.26
C PRO A 381 40.69 -0.68 30.06
N LYS A 382 42.00 -0.62 29.79
CA LYS A 382 42.86 0.44 30.31
C LYS A 382 42.25 1.81 29.97
N PRO A 383 42.29 2.79 30.89
CA PRO A 383 41.84 4.15 30.61
C PRO A 383 42.54 4.70 29.38
N GLU A 384 41.75 5.18 28.41
CA GLU A 384 42.28 5.91 27.27
C GLU A 384 43.02 7.17 27.77
N PRO A 385 44.20 7.49 27.21
CA PRO A 385 44.90 8.72 27.56
C PRO A 385 44.05 9.94 27.19
N LYS A 386 43.93 10.87 28.14
CA LYS A 386 43.27 12.18 27.95
C LYS A 386 43.80 12.83 26.66
N PRO A 387 42.91 13.34 25.77
CA PRO A 387 43.34 14.10 24.61
C PRO A 387 44.15 15.31 25.05
N GLU A 388 45.34 15.49 24.48
CA GLU A 388 46.08 16.74 24.60
C GLU A 388 45.24 17.89 24.02
N PRO A 389 45.28 19.09 24.65
CA PRO A 389 44.55 20.24 24.15
C PRO A 389 45.06 20.62 22.75
N LYS A 390 44.12 20.66 21.78
CA LYS A 390 44.38 21.17 20.44
C LYS A 390 44.92 22.61 20.53
N PRO A 391 45.99 22.96 19.79
CA PRO A 391 46.46 24.34 19.70
C PRO A 391 45.37 25.25 19.12
N GLU A 392 45.24 26.44 19.72
CA GLU A 392 44.30 27.49 19.28
C GLU A 392 44.52 27.81 17.79
N PRO A 393 43.44 27.92 16.99
CA PRO A 393 43.56 28.31 15.59
C PRO A 393 44.09 29.75 15.50
N LYS A 394 45.18 29.92 14.76
CA LYS A 394 45.68 31.25 14.37
C LYS A 394 44.58 32.01 13.61
N PRO A 395 44.47 33.34 13.79
CA PRO A 395 43.52 34.16 13.05
C PRO A 395 43.72 34.01 11.54
N GLU A 396 42.63 33.73 10.83
CA GLU A 396 42.62 33.73 9.36
C GLU A 396 42.97 35.12 8.81
N PRO A 397 43.81 35.23 7.79
CA PRO A 397 44.05 36.49 7.11
C PRO A 397 42.78 36.99 6.42
N LYS A 398 42.48 38.28 6.59
CA LYS A 398 41.36 38.97 5.91
C LYS A 398 41.41 38.71 4.40
N PRO A 399 40.27 38.39 3.75
CA PRO A 399 40.21 38.23 2.31
C PRO A 399 40.55 39.56 1.63
N GLU A 400 41.50 39.52 0.69
CA GLU A 400 41.78 40.63 -0.21
C GLU A 400 40.55 40.92 -1.10
N PRO A 401 40.29 42.20 -1.44
CA PRO A 401 39.18 42.56 -2.30
C PRO A 401 39.35 41.95 -3.70
N LYS A 402 38.28 41.28 -4.17
CA LYS A 402 38.18 40.73 -5.53
C LYS A 402 38.42 41.84 -6.57
N PRO A 403 39.24 41.60 -7.61
CA PRO A 403 39.35 42.50 -8.74
C PRO A 403 38.04 42.59 -9.51
N GLU A 404 37.73 43.81 -10.00
CA GLU A 404 36.56 44.12 -10.82
C GLU A 404 36.50 43.25 -12.09
N PRO A 405 35.30 42.80 -12.50
CA PRO A 405 35.14 42.02 -13.72
C PRO A 405 35.47 42.88 -14.95
N LYS A 406 36.35 42.36 -15.82
CA LYS A 406 36.62 42.92 -17.14
C LYS A 406 35.37 42.82 -18.04
N PRO A 407 35.19 43.75 -19.00
CA PRO A 407 34.05 43.73 -19.93
C PRO A 407 33.99 42.43 -20.74
N GLU A 408 32.78 41.92 -20.93
CA GLU A 408 32.48 40.75 -21.76
C GLU A 408 33.00 40.91 -23.20
N PRO A 409 33.58 39.86 -23.81
CA PRO A 409 33.92 39.88 -25.23
C PRO A 409 32.65 39.84 -26.10
N LYS A 410 32.66 40.63 -27.16
CA LYS A 410 31.64 40.68 -28.23
C LYS A 410 31.39 39.29 -28.82
N PRO A 411 30.15 38.94 -29.21
CA PRO A 411 29.86 37.71 -29.93
C PRO A 411 30.56 37.70 -31.30
N GLU A 412 31.23 36.59 -31.63
CA GLU A 412 31.70 36.27 -32.98
C GLU A 412 30.51 35.91 -33.90
N PRO A 413 30.62 36.14 -35.22
CA PRO A 413 29.55 35.88 -36.18
C PRO A 413 29.37 34.39 -36.47
N GLU A 414 28.12 33.97 -36.62
CA GLU A 414 27.70 32.60 -36.94
C GLU A 414 28.30 32.08 -38.27
N PRO A 415 28.72 30.81 -38.34
CA PRO A 415 29.11 30.17 -39.59
C PRO A 415 27.88 29.75 -40.43
N GLY A 416 27.82 30.33 -41.63
CA GLY A 416 27.37 29.74 -42.90
C GLY A 416 26.25 28.69 -42.90
N SER A 417 25.08 29.13 -43.36
CA SER A 417 23.93 28.34 -43.79
C SER A 417 24.29 27.26 -44.83
N GLU A 418 24.07 25.98 -44.47
CA GLU A 418 23.83 24.89 -45.42
C GLU A 418 22.50 25.12 -46.18
N PRO A 419 22.38 24.66 -47.44
CA PRO A 419 21.15 24.81 -48.22
C PRO A 419 20.01 23.96 -47.64
N GLN A 420 18.93 24.62 -47.21
CA GLN A 420 17.72 23.94 -46.74
C GLN A 420 17.00 23.20 -47.89
N PRO A 421 16.47 21.98 -47.66
CA PRO A 421 15.65 21.25 -48.62
C PRO A 421 14.29 21.95 -48.84
N ASP A 422 13.73 21.81 -50.05
CA ASP A 422 12.46 22.43 -50.46
C ASP A 422 11.29 21.89 -49.61
N CYS A 423 10.75 22.72 -48.70
CA CYS A 423 9.69 22.37 -47.73
C CYS A 423 8.44 23.26 -47.85
N TRP A 424 7.30 22.73 -47.37
CA TRP A 424 6.11 23.54 -47.09
C TRP A 424 6.25 24.12 -45.68
N LYS A 425 6.07 25.44 -45.54
CA LYS A 425 5.92 26.09 -44.23
C LYS A 425 4.49 25.93 -43.75
N VAL A 426 4.33 25.46 -42.52
CA VAL A 426 3.05 25.41 -41.83
C VAL A 426 2.99 26.58 -40.85
N GLU A 427 2.07 27.50 -41.06
CA GLU A 427 1.80 28.61 -40.13
C GLU A 427 0.95 28.08 -38.97
N LEU A 428 1.56 27.93 -37.79
CA LEU A 428 0.91 27.39 -36.58
C LEU A 428 0.41 28.50 -35.64
N GLY A 429 0.64 29.76 -36.01
CA GLY A 429 0.27 30.94 -35.23
C GLY A 429 1.37 31.34 -34.25
N GLU A 430 1.52 32.66 -34.03
CA GLU A 430 2.66 33.26 -33.32
C GLU A 430 2.89 32.68 -31.91
N TRP A 431 1.82 32.27 -31.22
CA TRP A 431 1.91 31.70 -29.87
C TRP A 431 2.57 30.32 -29.86
N VAL A 432 2.27 29.46 -30.84
CA VAL A 432 2.83 28.10 -30.92
C VAL A 432 4.27 28.15 -31.45
N GLU A 433 4.54 29.01 -32.43
CA GLU A 433 5.87 29.14 -33.05
C GLU A 433 6.92 29.71 -32.09
N SER A 434 6.51 30.55 -31.14
CA SER A 434 7.35 31.03 -30.04
C SER A 434 7.80 29.91 -29.08
N TRP A 435 6.94 28.91 -28.86
CA TRP A 435 7.22 27.80 -27.95
C TRP A 435 8.19 26.77 -28.54
N ILE A 436 8.22 26.63 -29.87
CA ILE A 436 9.03 25.62 -30.59
C ILE A 436 10.23 26.21 -31.34
N GLY A 437 10.46 27.53 -31.23
CA GLY A 437 11.64 28.20 -31.79
C GLY A 437 11.57 28.50 -33.30
N GLY A 438 10.38 28.54 -33.89
CA GLY A 438 10.18 28.91 -35.30
C GLY A 438 9.05 28.15 -36.01
N SER A 439 8.86 28.44 -37.30
CA SER A 439 7.88 27.74 -38.16
C SER A 439 8.34 26.32 -38.49
N VAL A 440 7.39 25.39 -38.56
CA VAL A 440 7.68 23.98 -38.88
C VAL A 440 7.78 23.81 -40.40
N CYS A 441 8.89 23.22 -40.85
CA CYS A 441 9.10 22.86 -42.26
C CYS A 441 8.82 21.38 -42.49
N VAL A 442 7.85 21.08 -43.36
CA VAL A 442 7.53 19.71 -43.78
C VAL A 442 8.15 19.44 -45.14
N PRO A 443 9.02 18.43 -45.30
CA PRO A 443 9.65 18.10 -46.58
C PRO A 443 8.62 17.79 -47.68
N LYS A 444 8.81 18.35 -48.87
CA LYS A 444 7.91 18.12 -50.03
C LYS A 444 7.87 16.68 -50.54
N GLU A 445 8.82 15.84 -50.12
CA GLU A 445 8.95 14.47 -50.60
C GLU A 445 7.99 13.48 -49.92
N ILE A 446 7.30 13.90 -48.85
CA ILE A 446 6.27 13.09 -48.21
C ILE A 446 4.98 13.23 -49.02
N GLY A 447 4.75 12.28 -49.93
CA GLY A 447 3.48 12.17 -50.65
C GLY A 447 2.32 11.97 -49.69
N TRP A 448 1.40 12.93 -49.63
CA TRP A 448 0.19 12.94 -48.77
C TRP A 448 -0.69 11.67 -48.83
N LYS A 449 -0.48 10.81 -49.82
CA LYS A 449 -1.16 9.50 -49.94
C LYS A 449 -0.66 8.45 -48.94
N GLU A 450 0.53 8.59 -48.37
CA GLU A 450 1.07 7.64 -47.39
C GLU A 450 0.79 8.04 -45.94
N ALA A 451 0.77 9.35 -45.64
CA ALA A 451 0.49 9.87 -44.30
C ALA A 451 -0.93 9.54 -43.77
N LEU A 452 -1.91 9.35 -44.67
CA LEU A 452 -3.28 8.97 -44.33
C LEU A 452 -3.48 7.47 -44.07
N LYS A 453 -2.45 6.62 -44.29
CA LYS A 453 -2.52 5.16 -44.08
C LYS A 453 -1.99 4.70 -42.73
N GLY A 454 -1.70 5.60 -41.80
CA GLY A 454 -1.54 5.27 -40.37
C GLY A 454 -0.39 4.32 -40.02
N SER A 455 0.67 4.26 -40.83
CA SER A 455 1.89 3.52 -40.49
C SER A 455 3.04 4.50 -40.32
N TRP A 456 3.38 4.80 -39.06
CA TRP A 456 4.63 5.45 -38.70
C TRP A 456 5.61 4.37 -38.25
N PRO A 457 6.79 4.25 -38.87
CA PRO A 457 7.85 3.39 -38.34
C PRO A 457 8.55 4.14 -37.19
N PHE A 458 8.42 3.60 -35.99
CA PHE A 458 9.38 3.79 -34.90
C PHE A 458 9.71 2.42 -34.31
#